data_AF-A0A8J5HT73-F1
#
_entry.id   AF-A0A8J5HT73-F1
#
_cell.length_a   1.000
_cell.length_b   1.000
_cell.length_c   1.000
_cell.angle_alpha   90.00
_cell.angle_beta   90.00
_cell.angle_gamma   90.00
#
_symmetry.space_group_name_H-M   'P 1'
#
loop_
_entity.id
_entity.type
_entity.pdbx_description
1 polymer ?
#
loop_
_entity_poly.entity_id
_entity_poly.type
_entity_poly.pdbx_seq_one_letter_code
_entity_poly.pdbx_strand_id
1 'polypeptide(L)'
;MERQIDLRSGEAAAVAAFARWGKPAERQSKDTKGNTMPLGLIIGLTRAVRRKRTSSLSILSSKRGPRDYYKGKNCKPTGFHTRKGGYVMMDEKMPRYVVPDLTDFKLKQYVSQCPRVANAGSTTAESSGSAKVNVG
;
A
#
# COMPACT_ATOMS: atom_id res chain seq x y z
N MET A 1 19.07 28.23 19.64
CA MET A 1 18.43 27.62 20.81
C MET A 1 17.64 26.42 20.33
N GLU A 2 18.33 25.29 20.31
CA GLU A 2 17.83 23.99 19.89
C GLU A 2 16.76 23.49 20.86
N ARG A 3 15.70 22.87 20.34
CA ARG A 3 14.77 22.06 21.14
C ARG A 3 14.66 20.69 20.49
N GLN A 4 15.56 19.83 20.92
CA GLN A 4 15.56 18.38 20.74
C GLN A 4 14.35 17.81 21.50
N ILE A 5 13.56 16.94 20.86
CA ILE A 5 12.38 16.32 21.47
C ILE A 5 12.77 14.88 21.82
N ASP A 6 12.92 14.60 23.12
CA ASP A 6 13.27 13.29 23.66
C ASP A 6 12.09 12.31 23.56
N LEU A 7 12.22 11.30 22.70
CA LEU A 7 11.32 10.14 22.61
C LEU A 7 11.97 8.94 23.32
N ARG A 8 12.04 8.97 24.66
CA ARG A 8 12.64 7.88 25.44
C ARG A 8 12.11 7.79 26.88
N SER A 9 10.82 7.53 27.09
CA SER A 9 10.33 7.24 28.46
C SER A 9 8.98 6.52 28.60
N GLY A 10 8.41 5.94 27.53
CA GLY A 10 7.06 5.35 27.60
C GLY A 10 6.96 3.84 27.79
N GLU A 11 7.99 3.06 27.46
CA GLU A 11 7.82 1.61 27.24
C GLU A 11 7.87 0.74 28.51
N ALA A 12 8.34 1.27 29.65
CA ALA A 12 8.56 0.46 30.85
C ALA A 12 7.30 0.26 31.72
N ALA A 13 6.29 1.13 31.62
CA ALA A 13 5.13 1.08 32.52
C ALA A 13 4.01 0.12 32.05
N ALA A 14 3.92 -0.17 30.74
CA ALA A 14 2.83 -0.97 30.18
C ALA A 14 3.03 -2.49 30.36
N VAL A 15 4.27 -2.95 30.61
CA VAL A 15 4.60 -4.38 30.70
C VAL A 15 4.19 -4.98 32.05
N ALA A 16 4.07 -4.18 33.11
CA ALA A 16 3.74 -4.66 34.45
C ALA A 16 2.23 -4.83 34.73
N ALA A 17 1.36 -4.22 33.92
CA ALA A 17 -0.08 -4.17 34.20
C ALA A 17 -0.89 -5.38 33.67
N PHE A 18 -0.33 -6.21 32.80
CA PHE A 18 -1.07 -7.34 32.18
C PHE A 18 -0.89 -8.67 32.92
N ALA A 19 0.03 -8.75 33.90
CA ALA A 19 0.37 -9.99 34.60
C ALA A 19 -0.53 -10.32 35.82
N ARG A 20 -1.66 -9.61 35.99
CA ARG A 20 -2.58 -9.79 37.13
C ARG A 20 -4.03 -9.91 36.69
N TRP A 21 -4.33 -10.85 35.81
CA TRP A 21 -5.70 -11.31 35.61
C TRP A 21 -5.77 -12.84 35.57
N GLY A 22 -6.21 -13.40 36.70
CA GLY A 22 -6.97 -14.64 36.79
C GLY A 22 -6.34 -15.91 36.24
N LYS A 23 -5.69 -16.68 37.13
CA LYS A 23 -5.59 -18.15 36.99
C LYS A 23 -6.97 -18.72 36.60
N PRO A 24 -7.11 -19.47 35.49
CA PRO A 24 -8.34 -20.20 35.24
C PRO A 24 -8.47 -21.32 36.27
N ALA A 25 -9.57 -21.29 37.02
CA ALA A 25 -9.94 -22.34 37.96
C ALA A 25 -10.07 -23.68 37.24
N GLU A 26 -9.33 -24.67 37.74
CA GLU A 26 -9.34 -26.05 37.31
C GLU A 26 -10.71 -26.67 37.64
N ARG A 27 -11.58 -26.77 36.63
CA ARG A 27 -12.83 -27.51 36.71
C ARG A 27 -12.51 -28.99 36.56
N GLN A 28 -12.57 -29.73 37.66
CA GLN A 28 -12.55 -31.19 37.64
C GLN A 28 -13.74 -31.72 36.83
N SER A 29 -13.49 -32.25 35.64
CA SER A 29 -14.46 -33.06 34.91
C SER A 29 -14.42 -34.48 35.48
N LYS A 30 -15.45 -34.85 36.22
CA LYS A 30 -15.70 -36.24 36.61
C LYS A 30 -16.02 -37.05 35.36
N ASP A 31 -15.23 -38.09 35.12
CA ASP A 31 -15.45 -39.10 34.10
C ASP A 31 -16.80 -39.79 34.30
N THR A 32 -17.78 -39.44 33.45
CA THR A 32 -18.94 -40.30 33.20
C THR A 32 -18.67 -41.10 31.93
N LYS A 33 -18.36 -42.38 32.14
CA LYS A 33 -18.33 -43.42 31.13
C LYS A 33 -19.68 -43.46 30.41
N GLY A 34 -19.71 -43.20 29.11
CA GLY A 34 -20.92 -43.32 28.30
C GLY A 34 -20.90 -42.48 27.04
N ASN A 35 -20.32 -43.05 25.97
CA ASN A 35 -20.48 -42.62 24.58
C ASN A 35 -19.97 -41.21 24.22
N THR A 36 -18.68 -40.95 24.45
CA THR A 36 -18.00 -39.65 24.22
C THR A 36 -17.50 -39.43 22.78
N MET A 37 -17.70 -40.39 21.88
CA MET A 37 -17.26 -40.31 20.47
C MET A 37 -18.03 -39.33 19.55
N PRO A 38 -19.35 -39.03 19.73
CA PRO A 38 -20.08 -38.19 18.78
C PRO A 38 -19.75 -36.72 18.93
N LEU A 39 -19.52 -36.21 20.15
CA LEU A 39 -19.21 -34.79 20.38
C LEU A 39 -17.86 -34.39 19.76
N GLY A 40 -16.83 -35.23 19.90
CA GLY A 40 -15.54 -35.01 19.23
C GLY A 40 -15.66 -35.03 17.71
N LEU A 41 -16.46 -35.95 17.16
CA LEU A 41 -16.74 -36.05 15.72
C LEU A 41 -17.53 -34.85 15.21
N ILE A 42 -18.57 -34.43 15.92
CA ILE A 42 -19.42 -33.29 15.57
C ILE A 42 -18.61 -31.99 15.65
N ILE A 43 -17.76 -31.82 16.66
CA ILE A 43 -16.86 -30.66 16.77
C ILE A 43 -15.79 -30.68 15.65
N GLY A 44 -15.26 -31.86 15.30
CA GLY A 44 -14.34 -32.01 14.17
C GLY A 44 -14.99 -31.66 12.83
N LEU A 45 -16.21 -32.14 12.60
CA LEU A 45 -16.96 -31.93 11.36
C LEU A 45 -17.42 -30.46 11.22
N THR A 46 -17.90 -29.85 12.30
CA THR A 46 -18.29 -28.42 12.30
C THR A 46 -17.08 -27.48 12.09
N ARG A 47 -15.89 -27.82 12.60
CA ARG A 47 -14.66 -27.07 12.29
C ARG A 47 -14.21 -27.26 10.84
N ALA A 48 -14.35 -28.46 10.28
CA ALA A 48 -14.02 -28.74 8.87
C ALA A 48 -14.91 -27.94 7.91
N VAL A 49 -16.21 -27.81 8.22
CA VAL A 49 -17.19 -27.05 7.41
C VAL A 49 -17.06 -25.53 7.55
N ARG A 50 -16.44 -25.03 8.64
CA ARG A 50 -16.19 -23.59 8.85
C ARG A 50 -15.01 -23.03 8.03
N ARG A 51 -14.30 -23.86 7.25
CA ARG A 51 -13.36 -23.35 6.26
C ARG A 51 -14.14 -22.57 5.20
N LYS A 52 -13.96 -21.25 5.19
CA LYS A 52 -14.54 -20.36 4.18
C LYS A 52 -14.20 -20.93 2.79
N ARG A 53 -15.20 -20.97 1.89
CA ARG A 53 -14.99 -21.34 0.49
C ARG A 53 -13.83 -20.51 -0.06
N THR A 54 -12.96 -21.10 -0.87
CA THR A 54 -11.80 -20.40 -1.45
C THR A 54 -12.20 -19.10 -2.16
N SER A 55 -13.42 -19.03 -2.72
CA SER A 55 -13.98 -17.84 -3.36
C SER A 55 -14.45 -16.73 -2.41
N SER A 56 -14.68 -17.01 -1.12
CA SER A 56 -15.02 -15.99 -0.11
C SER A 56 -13.80 -15.47 0.67
N LEU A 57 -12.60 -15.94 0.31
CA LEU A 57 -11.35 -15.34 0.75
C LEU A 57 -11.05 -14.09 -0.07
N SER A 58 -10.42 -13.10 0.55
CA SER A 58 -9.93 -11.91 -0.17
C SER A 58 -8.98 -12.33 -1.29
N ILE A 59 -9.00 -11.60 -2.41
CA ILE A 59 -8.12 -11.83 -3.57
C ILE A 59 -6.68 -12.11 -3.10
N LEU A 60 -6.13 -13.22 -3.55
CA LEU A 60 -4.76 -13.60 -3.27
C LEU A 60 -3.81 -12.52 -3.83
N SER A 61 -2.92 -12.07 -2.94
CA SER A 61 -1.84 -11.13 -3.23
C SER A 61 -0.53 -11.84 -2.92
N SER A 62 0.57 -11.36 -3.50
CA SER A 62 1.92 -11.92 -3.30
C SER A 62 2.29 -12.20 -1.83
N LYS A 63 1.81 -11.39 -0.88
CA LYS A 63 2.07 -11.56 0.56
C LYS A 63 1.22 -12.63 1.26
N ARG A 64 0.11 -13.06 0.66
CA ARG A 64 -0.88 -13.97 1.28
C ARG A 64 -0.86 -15.38 0.67
N GLY A 65 -0.23 -15.54 -0.49
CA GLY A 65 -0.12 -16.83 -1.17
C GLY A 65 1.05 -17.68 -0.67
N PRO A 66 1.12 -18.95 -1.08
CA PRO A 66 2.30 -19.80 -0.86
C PRO A 66 3.54 -19.24 -1.58
N ARG A 67 4.73 -19.79 -1.28
CA ARG A 67 6.03 -19.27 -1.78
C ARG A 67 6.10 -19.15 -3.31
N ASP A 68 5.46 -20.07 -4.03
CA ASP A 68 5.45 -20.08 -5.50
C ASP A 68 4.37 -19.17 -6.12
N TYR A 69 3.57 -18.49 -5.29
CA TYR A 69 2.55 -17.55 -5.75
C TYR A 69 3.18 -16.21 -6.15
N TYR A 70 3.71 -16.17 -7.37
CA TYR A 70 4.32 -14.98 -7.95
C TYR A 70 3.27 -14.10 -8.65
N LYS A 71 2.86 -13.01 -8.00
CA LYS A 71 1.90 -12.03 -8.55
C LYS A 71 2.39 -10.59 -8.35
N GLY A 72 2.53 -9.87 -9.46
CA GLY A 72 2.96 -8.47 -9.49
C GLY A 72 1.86 -7.44 -9.21
N LYS A 73 2.22 -6.16 -9.34
CA LYS A 73 1.33 -4.99 -9.19
C LYS A 73 1.16 -4.20 -10.49
N ASN A 74 1.23 -4.89 -11.63
CA ASN A 74 1.06 -4.31 -12.97
C ASN A 74 2.04 -3.17 -13.31
N CYS A 75 3.17 -3.08 -12.60
CA CYS A 75 4.24 -2.16 -12.94
C CYS A 75 4.80 -2.51 -14.33
N LYS A 76 5.02 -1.49 -15.16
CA LYS A 76 5.65 -1.69 -16.47
C LYS A 76 7.10 -2.15 -16.28
N PRO A 77 7.59 -3.12 -17.06
CA PRO A 77 8.94 -3.64 -16.89
C PRO A 77 9.99 -2.62 -17.36
N THR A 78 11.06 -2.45 -16.58
CA THR A 78 12.21 -1.58 -16.89
C THR A 78 13.28 -2.27 -17.75
N GLY A 79 13.10 -3.56 -18.02
CA GLY A 79 14.13 -4.42 -18.59
C GLY A 79 13.58 -5.80 -18.97
N PHE A 80 14.46 -6.80 -19.01
CA PHE A 80 14.07 -8.18 -19.34
C PHE A 80 14.78 -9.22 -18.46
N HIS A 81 14.17 -10.40 -18.33
CA HIS A 81 14.76 -11.54 -17.64
C HIS A 81 15.66 -12.32 -18.60
N THR A 82 16.88 -12.62 -18.17
CA THR A 82 17.86 -13.43 -18.93
C THR A 82 17.56 -14.92 -18.80
N ARG A 83 18.15 -15.73 -19.70
CA ARG A 83 17.98 -17.20 -19.71
C ARG A 83 18.39 -17.89 -18.39
N LYS A 84 19.28 -17.28 -17.61
CA LYS A 84 19.76 -17.81 -16.31
C LYS A 84 19.12 -17.12 -15.10
N GLY A 85 17.96 -16.48 -15.26
CA GLY A 85 17.20 -15.88 -14.15
C GLY A 85 17.73 -14.54 -13.64
N GLY A 86 18.79 -13.99 -14.23
CA GLY A 86 19.21 -12.60 -13.98
C GLY A 86 18.26 -11.60 -14.65
N TYR A 87 18.32 -10.33 -14.23
CA TYR A 87 17.53 -9.24 -14.81
C TYR A 87 18.47 -8.16 -15.38
N VAL A 88 18.21 -7.72 -16.61
CA VAL A 88 18.96 -6.65 -17.27
C VAL A 88 18.05 -5.44 -17.43
N MET A 89 18.44 -4.31 -16.83
CA MET A 89 17.75 -3.03 -16.95
C MET A 89 18.10 -2.34 -18.26
N MET A 90 17.12 -1.65 -18.85
CA MET A 90 17.29 -0.88 -20.08
C MET A 90 17.02 0.60 -19.80
N ASP A 91 18.01 1.46 -20.05
CA ASP A 91 17.91 2.90 -19.79
C ASP A 91 16.80 3.56 -20.62
N GLU A 92 16.52 3.04 -21.81
CA GLU A 92 15.43 3.51 -22.69
C GLU A 92 14.04 3.33 -22.09
N LYS A 93 13.84 2.28 -21.29
CA LYS A 93 12.55 1.98 -20.64
C LYS A 93 12.39 2.72 -19.33
N MET A 94 13.44 3.37 -18.85
CA MET A 94 13.41 4.12 -17.60
C MET A 94 12.82 5.51 -17.85
N PRO A 95 11.75 5.91 -17.15
CA PRO A 95 11.17 7.23 -17.33
C PRO A 95 12.17 8.31 -16.87
N ARG A 96 12.57 9.20 -17.79
CA ARG A 96 13.37 10.38 -17.48
C ARG A 96 12.48 11.59 -17.26
N TYR A 97 12.42 12.04 -16.01
CA TYR A 97 11.72 13.28 -15.67
C TYR A 97 12.62 14.47 -15.97
N VAL A 98 12.23 15.30 -16.94
CA VAL A 98 12.88 16.58 -17.22
C VAL A 98 12.30 17.59 -16.24
N VAL A 99 13.00 17.80 -15.14
CA VAL A 99 12.62 18.81 -14.15
C VAL A 99 13.28 20.13 -14.55
N PRO A 100 12.51 21.16 -14.93
CA PRO A 100 13.06 22.47 -15.23
C PRO A 100 13.57 23.14 -13.95
N ASP A 101 14.52 24.06 -14.09
CA ASP A 101 14.95 24.89 -12.98
C ASP A 101 13.84 25.89 -12.60
N LEU A 102 13.61 26.02 -11.30
CA LEU A 102 12.54 26.84 -10.73
C LEU A 102 13.08 28.02 -9.90
N THR A 103 14.40 28.27 -9.92
CA THR A 103 14.98 29.45 -9.26
C THR A 103 14.35 30.73 -9.83
N ASP A 104 13.85 31.60 -8.94
CA ASP A 104 13.20 32.87 -9.25
C ASP A 104 11.86 32.80 -10.01
N PHE A 105 11.15 31.67 -9.95
CA PHE A 105 9.82 31.55 -10.53
C PHE A 105 8.78 32.37 -9.74
N LYS A 106 8.18 33.38 -10.39
CA LYS A 106 7.22 34.31 -9.77
C LYS A 106 5.88 33.65 -9.41
N LEU A 107 5.53 32.54 -10.07
CA LEU A 107 4.26 31.85 -9.87
C LEU A 107 4.33 30.93 -8.64
N LYS A 108 3.28 30.97 -7.84
CA LYS A 108 3.09 30.13 -6.65
C LYS A 108 2.01 29.09 -6.92
N GLN A 109 1.93 28.03 -6.10
CA GLN A 109 0.94 26.95 -6.23
C GLN A 109 -0.51 27.46 -6.21
N TYR A 110 -0.76 28.58 -5.53
CA TYR A 110 -2.09 29.17 -5.38
C TYR A 110 -2.13 30.61 -5.90
N VAL A 111 -3.32 31.00 -6.33
CA VAL A 111 -3.65 32.36 -6.78
C VAL A 111 -4.28 33.14 -5.63
N SER A 112 -4.16 34.46 -5.66
CA SER A 112 -4.92 35.34 -4.77
C SER A 112 -6.42 35.18 -4.97
N GLN A 113 -7.20 35.39 -3.90
CA GLN A 113 -8.67 35.28 -3.94
C GLN A 113 -9.38 36.34 -4.80
N CYS A 114 -8.65 37.33 -5.32
CA CYS A 114 -9.22 38.42 -6.12
C CYS A 114 -8.66 38.43 -7.57
N PRO A 115 -8.92 37.40 -8.40
CA PRO A 115 -8.60 37.46 -9.82
C PRO A 115 -9.63 38.33 -10.57
N ARG A 116 -9.18 39.05 -11.60
CA ARG A 116 -10.10 39.68 -12.56
C ARG A 116 -10.68 38.60 -13.48
N VAL A 117 -12.01 38.60 -13.67
CA VAL A 117 -12.69 37.60 -14.51
C VAL A 117 -12.26 37.79 -15.96
N ALA A 118 -11.64 36.76 -16.53
CA ALA A 118 -11.34 36.68 -17.96
C ALA A 118 -12.34 35.73 -18.62
N ASN A 119 -12.88 36.10 -19.79
CA ASN A 119 -13.76 35.24 -20.58
C ASN A 119 -12.92 34.11 -21.20
N ALA A 120 -13.35 32.86 -21.00
CA ALA A 120 -12.66 31.69 -21.52
C ALA A 120 -12.85 31.58 -23.04
N GLY A 121 -11.82 31.92 -23.81
CA GLY A 121 -11.74 31.60 -25.23
C GLY A 121 -11.14 30.21 -25.41
N SER A 122 -11.89 29.29 -26.01
CA SER A 122 -11.31 28.05 -26.53
C SER A 122 -10.45 28.40 -27.74
N THR A 123 -9.13 28.22 -27.64
CA THR A 123 -8.21 28.42 -28.76
C THR A 123 -8.46 27.34 -29.82
N THR A 124 -9.21 27.70 -30.87
CA THR A 124 -9.27 26.96 -32.14
C THR A 124 -8.03 27.32 -32.97
N ALA A 125 -7.54 26.38 -33.76
CA ALA A 125 -6.21 26.33 -34.38
C ALA A 125 -5.91 27.35 -35.50
N GLU A 126 -6.26 28.63 -35.35
CA GLU A 126 -6.08 29.66 -36.37
C GLU A 126 -5.46 30.96 -35.81
N SER A 127 -4.23 30.91 -35.27
CA SER A 127 -3.45 32.15 -35.06
C SER A 127 -1.94 31.93 -34.90
N SER A 128 -1.32 31.10 -35.74
CA SER A 128 0.14 31.18 -35.97
C SER A 128 0.43 32.22 -37.07
N GLY A 129 0.21 33.49 -36.74
CA GLY A 129 0.55 34.62 -37.60
C GLY A 129 2.06 34.82 -37.72
N SER A 130 2.55 34.74 -38.94
CA SER A 130 3.92 34.95 -39.39
C SER A 130 4.62 36.16 -38.77
N ALA A 131 5.65 35.94 -37.95
CA ALA A 131 6.61 36.98 -37.61
C ALA A 131 7.63 37.11 -38.77
N LYS A 132 7.42 38.09 -39.66
CA LYS A 132 8.47 38.49 -40.62
C LYS A 132 9.58 39.19 -39.85
N VAL A 133 10.80 38.67 -39.98
CA VAL A 133 12.04 39.34 -39.55
C VAL A 133 12.28 40.52 -40.48
N ASN A 134 12.08 41.75 -40.01
CA ASN A 134 12.58 42.93 -40.71
C ASN A 134 14.07 43.08 -40.38
N VAL A 135 14.91 42.76 -41.36
CA VAL A 135 16.31 43.23 -41.40
C VAL A 135 16.27 44.57 -42.14
N GLY A 136 16.46 45.65 -41.40
CA GLY A 136 16.81 46.97 -41.91
C GLY A 136 18.23 47.31 -41.46
#